data_AF-A0A0K0DPX9-F1
#
_entry.id   AF-A0A0K0DPX9-F1
#
_cell.length_a   1.000
_cell.length_b   1.000
_cell.length_c   1.000
_cell.angle_alpha   90.00
_cell.angle_beta   90.00
_cell.angle_gamma   90.00
#
_symmetry.space_group_name_H-M   'P 1'
#
loop_
_entity.id
_entity.type
_entity.pdbx_description
1 polymer ?
#
loop_
_entity_poly.entity_id
_entity_poly.type
_entity_poly.pdbx_seq_one_letter_code
_entity_poly.pdbx_strand_id
1 'polypeptide(L)'
;MNIDSFEQLTTRIGRLPLKRCGSTPALTIFVVYAPTSTYDEGEVEAFYMDLEKFHKEDHTFFKVIIEDFNAKIGPRRTSEERHIGTYELEWNEQGERLFEFIMATKTLGF
;
A
#
# COMPACT_ATOMS: atom_id res chain seq x y z
N MET A 1 -1.59 -7.59 21.22
CA MET A 1 -2.23 -7.17 19.96
C MET A 1 -2.67 -8.47 19.31
N ASN A 2 -3.96 -8.66 19.06
CA ASN A 2 -4.48 -9.90 18.49
C ASN A 2 -5.08 -9.63 17.12
N ILE A 3 -5.04 -10.63 16.25
CA ILE A 3 -5.81 -10.64 15.01
C ILE A 3 -7.29 -10.79 15.40
N ASP A 4 -8.12 -9.85 14.95
CA ASP A 4 -9.56 -9.89 15.21
C ASP A 4 -10.26 -10.81 14.20
N SER A 5 -9.91 -10.67 12.93
CA SER A 5 -10.41 -11.50 11.83
C SER A 5 -9.41 -11.51 10.66
N PHE A 6 -9.66 -12.38 9.69
CA PHE A 6 -9.08 -12.29 8.36
C PHE A 6 -10.22 -12.20 7.35
N GLU A 7 -10.16 -11.21 6.48
CA GLU A 7 -11.15 -10.97 5.44
C GLU A 7 -10.46 -10.93 4.08
N GLN A 8 -10.86 -11.83 3.18
CA GLN A 8 -10.41 -11.78 1.81
C GLN A 8 -11.32 -10.82 1.02
N LEU A 9 -10.79 -9.65 0.67
CA LEU A 9 -11.54 -8.60 -0.01
C LEU A 9 -11.62 -8.86 -1.52
N THR A 10 -10.51 -9.35 -2.09
CA THR A 10 -10.43 -9.84 -3.47
C THR A 10 -9.49 -11.05 -3.52
N THR A 11 -9.29 -11.63 -4.69
CA THR A 11 -8.32 -12.71 -4.89
C THR A 11 -6.88 -12.32 -4.54
N ARG A 12 -6.56 -11.01 -4.53
CA ARG A 12 -5.20 -10.49 -4.29
C ARG A 12 -5.07 -9.61 -3.05
N ILE A 13 -6.17 -9.27 -2.38
CA ILE A 13 -6.18 -8.36 -1.23
C ILE A 13 -6.84 -9.05 -0.05
N GLY A 14 -6.06 -9.22 1.02
CA GLY A 14 -6.51 -9.66 2.33
C GLY A 14 -6.43 -8.53 3.35
N ARG A 15 -7.35 -8.53 4.33
CA ARG A 15 -7.40 -7.57 5.43
C ARG A 15 -7.35 -8.29 6.77
N LEU A 16 -6.46 -7.84 7.64
CA LEU A 16 -6.31 -8.28 9.02
C LEU A 16 -6.50 -7.10 9.96
N PRO A 17 -7.73 -6.84 10.42
CA PRO A 17 -7.93 -5.92 11.54
C PRO A 17 -7.28 -6.49 12.80
N LEU A 18 -6.46 -5.68 13.45
CA LEU A 18 -5.80 -5.99 14.71
C LEU A 18 -6.47 -5.20 15.83
N LYS A 19 -7.00 -5.92 16.83
CA LYS A 19 -7.53 -5.31 18.05
C LYS A 19 -6.54 -5.41 19.20
N ARG A 20 -6.48 -4.33 19.98
CA ARG A 20 -5.79 -4.30 21.27
C ARG A 20 -6.77 -3.75 22.31
N CYS A 21 -6.88 -4.41 23.46
CA CYS A 21 -7.70 -3.93 24.56
C CYS A 21 -7.10 -2.63 25.14
N GLY A 22 -7.95 -1.65 25.45
CA GLY A 22 -7.55 -0.37 26.04
C GLY A 22 -7.64 0.81 25.05
N SER A 23 -6.87 1.87 25.31
CA SER A 23 -6.89 3.14 24.57
C SER A 23 -5.98 3.18 23.32
N THR A 24 -5.45 2.04 22.87
CA THR A 24 -4.58 2.01 21.69
C THR A 24 -5.41 2.13 20.41
N PRO A 25 -5.06 3.04 19.48
CA PRO A 25 -5.79 3.15 18.22
C PRO A 25 -5.78 1.84 17.42
N ALA A 26 -6.88 1.56 16.73
CA ALA A 26 -7.02 0.37 15.90
C ALA A 26 -6.00 0.37 14.74
N LEU A 27 -5.51 -0.81 14.40
CA LEU A 27 -4.56 -1.05 13.33
C LEU A 27 -5.16 -2.07 12.35
N THR A 28 -5.13 -1.78 11.05
CA THR A 28 -5.42 -2.76 10.00
C THR A 28 -4.15 -3.07 9.22
N ILE A 29 -3.90 -4.36 8.99
CA ILE A 29 -2.88 -4.82 8.04
C ILE A 29 -3.58 -5.28 6.77
N PHE A 30 -3.25 -4.66 5.65
CA PHE A 30 -3.57 -5.16 4.32
C PHE A 30 -2.41 -6.03 3.83
N VAL A 31 -2.71 -7.27 3.51
CA VAL A 31 -1.77 -8.17 2.83
C VAL A 31 -2.19 -8.17 1.37
N VAL A 32 -1.30 -7.69 0.52
CA VAL A 32 -1.58 -7.54 -0.90
C VAL A 32 -0.62 -8.40 -1.72
N TYR A 33 -1.09 -8.86 -2.88
CA TYR A 33 -0.29 -9.58 -3.87
C TYR A 33 -0.25 -8.83 -5.20
N ALA A 34 0.90 -8.24 -5.50
CA ALA A 34 1.10 -7.36 -6.65
C ALA A 34 0.84 -8.13 -7.95
N PRO A 35 0.12 -7.54 -8.91
CA PRO A 35 0.25 -7.94 -10.30
C PRO A 35 1.72 -7.87 -10.74
N THR A 36 2.23 -8.95 -11.35
CA THR A 36 3.53 -8.93 -12.04
C THR A 36 3.42 -8.21 -13.39
N SER A 37 4.54 -7.85 -14.00
CA SER A 37 4.58 -7.20 -15.33
C SER A 37 4.03 -8.04 -16.50
N THR A 38 3.61 -9.28 -16.22
CA THR A 38 2.99 -10.18 -17.20
C THR A 38 1.48 -10.03 -17.30
N TYR A 39 0.85 -9.35 -16.34
CA TYR A 39 -0.59 -9.05 -16.36
C TYR A 39 -0.88 -7.87 -17.30
N ASP A 40 -2.11 -7.78 -17.80
CA ASP A 40 -2.49 -6.65 -18.65
C ASP A 40 -2.65 -5.36 -17.84
N GLU A 41 -2.48 -4.21 -18.50
CA GLU A 41 -2.52 -2.90 -17.84
C GLU A 41 -3.84 -2.66 -17.08
N GLY A 42 -4.96 -3.15 -17.62
CA GLY A 42 -6.27 -3.01 -16.98
C GLY A 42 -6.40 -3.83 -15.70
N GLU A 43 -5.82 -5.03 -15.66
CA GLU A 43 -5.73 -5.83 -14.43
C GLU A 43 -4.85 -5.16 -13.37
N VAL A 44 -3.75 -4.50 -13.79
CA VAL A 44 -2.90 -3.76 -12.86
C VAL A 44 -3.63 -2.52 -12.33
N GLU A 45 -4.30 -1.75 -13.20
CA GLU A 45 -5.08 -0.58 -12.82
C GLU A 45 -6.23 -0.95 -11.88
N ALA A 46 -6.97 -2.01 -12.19
CA ALA A 46 -8.06 -2.51 -11.34
C ALA A 46 -7.55 -2.89 -9.94
N PHE A 47 -6.37 -3.50 -9.83
CA PHE A 47 -5.75 -3.82 -8.54
C PHE A 47 -5.47 -2.56 -7.70
N TYR A 48 -4.88 -1.51 -8.30
CA TYR A 48 -4.61 -0.27 -7.58
C TYR A 48 -5.90 0.48 -7.21
N MET A 49 -6.92 0.44 -8.07
CA MET A 49 -8.24 1.00 -7.76
C MET A 49 -8.91 0.28 -6.58
N ASP A 50 -8.88 -1.06 -6.57
CA ASP A 50 -9.41 -1.86 -5.47
C ASP A 50 -8.64 -1.58 -4.17
N LEU A 51 -7.31 -1.55 -4.21
CA LEU A 51 -6.48 -1.24 -3.06
C LEU A 51 -6.77 0.16 -2.51
N GLU A 52 -6.88 1.17 -3.37
CA GLU A 52 -7.21 2.53 -2.96
C GLU A 52 -8.60 2.60 -2.31
N LYS A 53 -9.59 1.92 -2.91
CA LYS A 53 -10.94 1.82 -2.37
C LYS A 53 -10.96 1.21 -0.98
N PHE A 54 -10.34 0.04 -0.79
CA PHE A 54 -10.33 -0.63 0.53
C PHE A 54 -9.52 0.14 1.57
N HIS A 55 -8.43 0.79 1.14
CA HIS A 55 -7.69 1.71 2.00
C HIS A 55 -8.57 2.88 2.46
N LYS A 56 -9.41 3.46 1.60
CA LYS A 56 -10.34 4.55 1.97
C LYS A 56 -11.51 4.09 2.83
N GLU A 57 -12.07 2.92 2.54
CA GLU A 57 -13.21 2.35 3.29
C GLU A 57 -12.82 1.94 4.72
N ASP A 58 -11.57 1.56 4.95
CA ASP A 58 -11.12 1.19 6.29
C ASP A 58 -11.03 2.40 7.21
N HIS A 59 -11.60 2.30 8.41
CA HIS A 59 -11.69 3.40 9.37
C HIS A 59 -10.68 3.28 10.52
N THR A 60 -9.67 2.40 10.39
CA THR A 60 -8.64 2.29 11.42
C THR A 60 -7.63 3.43 11.34
N PHE A 61 -7.09 3.79 12.50
CA PHE A 61 -6.18 4.94 12.63
C PHE A 61 -4.82 4.64 12.01
N PHE A 62 -4.32 3.42 12.23
CA PHE A 62 -3.09 2.96 11.60
C PHE A 62 -3.42 1.92 10.54
N LYS A 63 -2.83 2.08 9.35
CA LYS A 63 -2.94 1.14 8.24
C LYS A 63 -1.54 0.75 7.81
N VAL A 64 -1.33 -0.55 7.63
CA VAL A 64 -0.07 -1.10 7.14
C VAL A 64 -0.38 -1.93 5.91
N ILE A 65 0.33 -1.67 4.81
CA ILE A 65 0.22 -2.44 3.58
C ILE A 65 1.51 -3.26 3.44
N ILE A 66 1.39 -4.58 3.34
CA ILE A 66 2.53 -5.51 3.24
C ILE A 66 2.43 -6.26 1.91
N GLU A 67 3.44 -6.08 1.06
CA GLU A 67 3.58 -6.75 -0.23
C GLU A 67 5.01 -6.62 -0.76
N ASP A 68 5.38 -7.51 -1.69
CA ASP A 68 6.51 -7.31 -2.59
C ASP A 68 6.06 -6.65 -3.90
N PHE A 69 6.05 -5.31 -3.90
CA PHE A 69 5.66 -4.51 -5.08
C PHE A 69 6.65 -4.63 -6.25
N ASN A 70 7.82 -5.29 -6.06
CA ASN A 70 8.91 -5.28 -7.04
C ASN A 70 9.30 -3.87 -7.54
N ALA A 71 9.01 -2.86 -6.71
CA ALA A 71 9.25 -1.46 -6.98
C ALA A 71 10.71 -1.12 -6.69
N LYS A 72 11.37 -0.47 -7.65
CA LYS A 72 12.69 0.13 -7.47
C LYS A 72 12.49 1.63 -7.34
N ILE A 73 12.69 2.13 -6.13
CA ILE A 73 12.55 3.55 -5.79
C ILE A 73 13.95 4.05 -5.42
N GLY A 74 14.57 4.75 -6.37
CA GLY A 74 15.83 5.48 -6.16
C GLY A 74 15.58 6.99 -6.02
N PRO A 75 16.63 7.82 -5.90
CA PRO A 75 16.47 9.27 -5.91
C PRO A 75 15.87 9.75 -7.24
N ARG A 76 14.70 10.40 -7.19
CA ARG A 76 14.11 11.10 -8.34
C ARG A 76 14.88 12.39 -8.58
N ARG A 77 14.90 12.87 -9.82
CA ARG A 77 15.61 14.12 -10.19
C ARG A 77 14.97 15.40 -9.61
N THR A 78 13.87 15.29 -8.86
CA THR A 78 13.11 16.41 -8.28
C THR A 78 13.17 16.37 -6.76
N SER A 79 13.43 17.53 -6.13
CA SER A 79 13.83 17.73 -4.74
C SER A 79 12.74 17.47 -3.67
N GLU A 80 11.69 16.73 -3.99
CA GLU A 80 10.54 16.53 -3.10
C GLU A 80 10.72 15.33 -2.14
N GLU A 81 11.80 14.57 -2.28
CA GLU A 81 12.00 13.29 -1.60
C GLU A 81 12.90 13.40 -0.36
N ARG A 82 12.29 13.56 0.83
CA ARG A 82 12.99 13.42 2.13
C ARG A 82 12.97 12.01 2.71
N HIS A 83 12.40 11.03 1.99
CA HIS A 83 12.01 9.74 2.58
C HIS A 83 12.62 8.49 1.91
N ILE A 84 13.47 8.65 0.90
CA ILE A 84 14.07 7.53 0.16
C ILE A 84 15.48 7.24 0.69
N GLY A 85 15.78 5.94 0.89
CA GLY A 85 17.09 5.49 1.37
C GLY A 85 18.19 5.63 0.31
N THR A 86 19.44 5.76 0.76
CA THR A 86 20.64 5.99 -0.07
C THR A 86 21.09 4.81 -0.95
N TYR A 87 20.30 3.73 -1.03
CA TYR A 87 20.63 2.57 -1.87
C TYR A 87 20.06 2.77 -3.27
N GLU A 88 20.93 3.21 -4.17
CA GLU A 88 20.63 3.58 -5.56
C GLU A 88 20.30 2.34 -6.41
N LEU A 89 19.01 2.11 -6.63
CA LEU A 89 18.51 1.30 -7.74
C LEU A 89 17.80 2.22 -8.74
N GLU A 90 17.97 1.96 -10.03
CA GLU A 90 17.30 2.72 -11.09
C GLU A 90 15.78 2.67 -10.89
N TRP A 91 15.14 3.85 -10.91
CA TRP A 91 13.70 4.01 -10.76
C TRP A 91 12.96 3.27 -11.87
N ASN A 92 12.09 2.31 -11.51
CA ASN A 92 11.28 1.58 -12.48
C ASN A 92 9.82 2.04 -12.47
N GLU A 93 9.05 1.61 -13.47
CA GLU A 93 7.64 1.98 -13.61
C GLU A 93 6.79 1.59 -12.38
N GLN A 94 7.07 0.43 -11.77
CA GLN A 94 6.41 0.00 -10.54
C GLN A 94 6.73 0.92 -9.34
N GLY A 95 7.94 1.50 -9.33
CA GLY A 95 8.33 2.56 -8.41
C GLY A 95 7.48 3.82 -8.56
N GLU A 96 7.19 4.25 -9.80
CA GLU A 96 6.29 5.38 -10.06
C GLU A 96 4.87 5.09 -9.55
N ARG A 97 4.31 3.93 -9.90
CA ARG A 97 2.95 3.54 -9.47
C ARG A 97 2.82 3.47 -7.94
N LEU A 98 3.81 2.89 -7.26
CA LEU A 98 3.84 2.84 -5.80
C LEU A 98 3.96 4.26 -5.20
N PHE A 99 4.77 5.13 -5.80
CA PHE A 99 4.93 6.50 -5.34
C PHE A 99 3.63 7.31 -5.50
N GLU A 100 2.97 7.24 -6.66
CA GLU A 100 1.68 7.88 -6.92
C GLU A 100 0.62 7.42 -5.91
N PHE A 101 0.55 6.11 -5.63
CA PHE A 101 -0.34 5.55 -4.61
C PHE A 101 -0.05 6.11 -3.21
N ILE A 102 1.22 6.18 -2.79
CA ILE A 102 1.61 6.74 -1.49
C ILE A 102 1.27 8.24 -1.41
N MET A 103 1.48 8.98 -2.49
CA MET A 103 1.17 10.41 -2.52
C MET A 103 -0.34 10.65 -2.46
N ALA A 104 -1.13 9.91 -3.24
CA ALA A 104 -2.59 9.98 -3.22
C ALA A 104 -3.17 9.67 -1.82
N THR A 105 -2.57 8.72 -1.10
CA THR A 105 -2.97 8.40 0.28
C THR A 105 -2.50 9.42 1.32
N LYS A 106 -1.34 10.08 1.12
CA LYS A 106 -0.86 11.17 1.98
C LYS A 106 -1.66 12.45 1.86
N THR A 107 -2.15 12.81 0.66
CA THR A 107 -2.94 14.05 0.47
C THR A 107 -4.31 14.00 1.15
N LEU A 108 -4.75 12.83 1.61
CA LEU A 108 -6.02 12.60 2.31
C LEU A 108 -5.88 12.53 3.85
N GLY A 109 -4.72 12.86 4.42
CA GLY A 109 -4.54 13.03 5.87
C GLY A 109 -4.75 14.49 6.30
N PHE A 110 -5.70 14.70 7.21
CA PHE A 110 -6.01 15.98 7.88
C PHE A 110 -4.79 16.78 8.38
#